data_AF-A0A2U3JXX9-F1
#
_entry.id   AF-A0A2U3JXX9-F1
#
_cell.length_a   1.000
_cell.length_b   1.000
_cell.length_c   1.000
_cell.angle_alpha   90.00
_cell.angle_beta   90.00
_cell.angle_gamma   90.00
#
_symmetry.space_group_name_H-M   'P 1'
#
loop_
_entity.id
_entity.type
_entity.pdbx_description
1 polymer ?
#
loop_
_entity_poly.entity_id
_entity_poly.type
_entity_poly.pdbx_seq_one_letter_code
_entity_poly.pdbx_strand_id
1 'polypeptide(L)'
;MDRVAHDDSVLLIGSGLTSVDVAIELRARGFEGAIHIFSRRGLLPQRHGAVPFPPFRVDNAPRTVRGLLRMIRLQVRQADAKGSNWREVIDSLRP
;
A
#
# COMPACT_ATOMS: atom_id res chain seq x y z
N MET A 1 12.77 -22.73 -8.38
CA MET A 1 12.43 -21.86 -9.54
C MET A 1 13.48 -22.14 -10.60
N ASP A 2 13.64 -23.41 -10.98
CA ASP A 2 14.93 -23.90 -11.52
C ASP A 2 14.89 -24.05 -13.05
N ARG A 3 14.01 -23.31 -13.71
CA ARG A 3 13.78 -23.37 -15.17
C ARG A 3 13.72 -22.01 -15.86
N VAL A 4 14.08 -20.93 -15.16
CA VAL A 4 14.20 -19.60 -15.75
C VAL A 4 15.68 -19.30 -15.87
N ALA A 5 16.18 -19.27 -17.10
CA ALA A 5 17.54 -18.83 -17.39
C ALA A 5 17.71 -17.35 -17.01
N HIS A 6 18.93 -16.91 -16.81
CA HIS A 6 19.24 -15.55 -16.33
C HIS A 6 18.73 -14.43 -17.28
N ASP A 7 18.59 -14.74 -18.56
CA ASP A 7 18.24 -13.85 -19.66
C ASP A 7 16.86 -14.13 -20.29
N ASP A 8 16.09 -15.06 -19.71
CA ASP A 8 14.74 -15.40 -20.19
C ASP A 8 13.76 -14.22 -20.10
N SER A 9 12.58 -14.37 -20.70
CA SER A 9 11.48 -13.43 -20.48
C SER A 9 10.43 -14.04 -19.54
N VAL A 10 10.09 -13.31 -18.47
CA VAL A 10 9.10 -13.73 -17.47
C VAL A 10 7.87 -12.83 -17.54
N LEU A 11 6.69 -13.44 -17.55
CA LEU A 11 5.41 -12.73 -17.42
C LEU A 11 4.83 -12.92 -16.01
N LEU A 12 4.60 -11.82 -15.31
CA LEU A 12 3.88 -11.78 -14.05
C LEU A 12 2.43 -11.38 -14.30
N ILE A 13 1.50 -12.24 -13.87
CA ILE A 13 0.06 -11.98 -13.95
C ILE A 13 -0.39 -11.29 -12.67
N GLY A 14 -0.90 -10.07 -12.82
CA GLY A 14 -1.24 -9.18 -11.73
C GLY A 14 -0.12 -8.20 -11.40
N SER A 15 -0.51 -7.03 -10.88
CA SER A 15 0.37 -5.95 -10.44
C SER A 15 0.22 -5.68 -8.95
N GLY A 16 -0.02 -6.73 -8.16
CA GLY A 16 -0.10 -6.66 -6.70
C GLY A 16 1.27 -6.57 -6.04
N LEU A 17 1.29 -6.46 -4.71
CA LEU A 17 2.53 -6.39 -3.94
C LEU A 17 3.42 -7.61 -4.20
N THR A 18 2.85 -8.82 -4.20
CA THR A 18 3.57 -10.05 -4.51
C THR A 18 4.25 -10.04 -5.88
N SER A 19 3.61 -9.49 -6.92
CA SER A 19 4.24 -9.41 -8.25
C SER A 19 5.44 -8.46 -8.24
N VAL A 20 5.35 -7.36 -7.47
CA VAL A 20 6.47 -6.44 -7.28
C VAL A 20 7.59 -7.11 -6.48
N ASP A 21 7.26 -7.84 -5.42
CA ASP A 21 8.23 -8.57 -4.59
C ASP A 21 9.00 -9.61 -5.41
N VAL A 22 8.30 -10.39 -6.26
CA VAL A 22 8.91 -11.35 -7.18
C VAL A 22 9.83 -10.66 -8.19
N ALA A 23 9.42 -9.51 -8.74
CA ALA A 23 10.26 -8.76 -9.67
C ALA A 23 11.54 -8.23 -9.00
N ILE A 24 11.43 -7.73 -7.76
CA ILE A 24 12.58 -7.29 -6.95
C ILE A 24 13.49 -8.48 -6.65
N GLU A 25 12.92 -9.61 -6.26
CA GLU A 25 13.66 -10.83 -5.94
C GLU A 25 14.42 -11.39 -7.15
N LEU A 26 13.79 -11.42 -8.33
CA LEU A 26 14.46 -11.81 -9.58
C LEU A 26 15.68 -10.94 -9.85
N ARG A 27 15.54 -9.61 -9.76
CA ARG A 27 16.65 -8.67 -9.94
C ARG A 27 17.74 -8.84 -8.87
N ALA A 28 17.35 -9.03 -7.62
CA ALA A 28 18.30 -9.25 -6.52
C ALA A 28 19.10 -10.55 -6.67
N ARG A 29 18.51 -11.57 -7.33
CA ARG A 29 19.18 -12.84 -7.68
C ARG A 29 20.01 -12.77 -8.96
N GLY A 30 20.09 -11.59 -9.58
CA GLY A 30 20.91 -11.33 -10.76
C GLY A 30 20.14 -11.32 -12.08
N PHE A 31 18.93 -11.88 -12.17
CA PHE A 31 18.19 -12.04 -13.43
C PHE A 31 18.24 -10.78 -14.30
N GLU A 32 18.78 -10.89 -15.52
CA GLU A 32 18.96 -9.80 -16.50
C GLU A 32 17.85 -9.77 -17.56
N GLY A 33 17.09 -10.85 -17.66
CA GLY A 33 15.99 -11.01 -18.61
C GLY A 33 14.85 -10.00 -18.49
N ALA A 34 13.93 -10.03 -19.45
CA ALA A 34 12.79 -9.13 -19.47
C ALA A 34 11.72 -9.56 -18.46
N ILE A 35 11.23 -8.62 -17.66
CA ILE A 35 10.11 -8.85 -16.73
C ILE A 35 8.91 -8.07 -17.26
N HIS A 36 7.91 -8.79 -17.75
CA HIS A 36 6.63 -8.24 -18.20
C HIS A 36 5.59 -8.37 -17.10
N ILE A 37 4.78 -7.33 -16.90
CA ILE A 37 3.68 -7.35 -15.94
C ILE A 37 2.38 -7.10 -16.69
N PHE A 38 1.43 -8.03 -16.56
CA PHE A 38 0.09 -7.88 -17.10
C PHE A 38 -0.93 -7.63 -15.98
N SER A 39 -1.65 -6.52 -16.05
CA SER A 39 -2.64 -6.16 -15.06
C SER A 39 -3.97 -5.84 -15.71
N ARG A 40 -5.05 -6.45 -15.20
CA ARG A 40 -6.42 -6.17 -15.66
C ARG A 40 -6.83 -4.71 -15.47
N ARG A 41 -6.29 -4.04 -14.45
CA ARG A 41 -6.68 -2.66 -14.06
C ARG A 41 -5.56 -1.64 -14.25
N GLY A 42 -4.34 -2.06 -14.59
CA GLY A 42 -3.20 -1.17 -14.80
C GLY A 42 -2.70 -0.44 -13.54
N LEU A 43 -3.13 -0.84 -12.34
CA LEU A 43 -2.74 -0.18 -11.08
C LEU A 43 -1.55 -0.89 -10.42
N LEU A 44 -0.49 -0.14 -10.11
CA LEU A 44 0.58 -0.62 -9.24
C LEU A 44 0.22 -0.43 -7.76
N PRO A 45 0.87 -1.18 -6.83
CA PRO A 45 0.69 -0.99 -5.41
C PRO A 45 1.02 0.46 -5.05
N GLN A 46 0.10 1.11 -4.33
CA GLN A 46 0.30 2.49 -3.90
C GLN A 46 1.25 2.50 -2.71
N ARG A 47 2.24 3.39 -2.75
CA ARG A 47 3.11 3.63 -1.59
C ARG A 47 2.26 4.20 -0.45
N HIS A 48 2.39 3.62 0.73
CA HIS A 48 1.94 4.28 1.95
C HIS A 48 2.99 5.35 2.28
N GLY A 49 2.55 6.58 2.53
CA GLY A 49 3.46 7.67 2.90
C GLY A 49 4.02 7.42 4.29
N ALA A 50 5.33 7.55 4.48
CA ALA A 50 5.97 7.45 5.79
C ALA A 50 5.96 8.80 6.53
N VAL A 51 4.88 9.58 6.37
CA VAL A 51 4.76 10.86 7.07
C VAL A 51 4.34 10.56 8.51
N PRO A 52 5.11 10.99 9.52
CA PRO A 52 4.74 10.79 10.92
C PRO A 52 3.39 11.48 11.18
N PHE A 53 2.36 10.69 11.44
CA PHE A 53 1.03 11.18 11.82
C PHE A 53 0.80 10.88 13.30
N PRO A 54 0.18 11.80 14.07
CA PRO A 54 -0.12 11.54 15.47
C PRO A 54 -0.95 10.26 15.65
N PRO A 55 -0.69 9.45 16.69
CA PRO A 55 -1.44 8.23 16.94
C PRO A 55 -2.92 8.53 17.13
N PHE A 56 -3.78 7.65 16.62
CA PHE A 56 -5.22 7.82 16.74
C PHE A 56 -5.63 7.65 18.21
N ARG A 57 -6.12 8.73 18.82
CA ARG A 57 -6.57 8.71 20.22
C ARG A 57 -8.00 8.17 20.33
N VAL A 58 -8.17 7.11 21.12
CA VAL A 58 -9.48 6.48 21.38
C VAL A 58 -10.05 6.79 22.77
N ASP A 59 -9.39 7.66 23.54
CA ASP A 59 -9.74 7.95 24.94
C ASP A 59 -11.22 8.32 25.14
N ASN A 60 -11.84 8.97 24.13
CA ASN A 60 -13.25 9.36 24.12
C ASN A 60 -14.03 8.77 22.93
N ALA A 61 -13.63 7.59 22.46
CA ALA A 61 -14.22 6.95 21.29
C ALA A 61 -15.71 6.61 21.53
N PRO A 62 -16.62 6.95 20.59
CA PRO A 62 -18.00 6.52 20.67
C PRO A 62 -18.14 4.99 20.72
N ARG A 63 -19.10 4.48 21.51
CA ARG A 63 -19.37 3.03 21.64
C ARG A 63 -20.19 2.43 20.49
N THR A 64 -20.47 3.20 19.44
CA THR A 64 -21.22 2.74 18.27
C THR A 64 -20.36 2.85 17.03
N VAL A 65 -20.50 1.88 16.11
CA VAL A 65 -19.81 1.90 14.81
C VAL A 65 -20.09 3.20 14.06
N ARG A 66 -21.34 3.68 14.09
CA ARG A 66 -21.73 4.95 13.47
C ARG A 66 -21.02 6.14 14.11
N GLY A 67 -20.86 6.15 15.43
CA GLY A 67 -20.14 7.19 16.16
C GLY A 67 -18.64 7.18 15.83
N LEU A 68 -18.01 6.00 15.82
CA LEU A 68 -16.62 5.83 15.41
C LEU A 68 -16.38 6.34 13.99
N LEU A 69 -17.25 5.96 13.04
CA LEU A 69 -17.14 6.41 11.66
C LEU A 69 -17.28 7.93 11.53
N ARG A 70 -18.17 8.55 12.32
CA ARG A 70 -18.32 10.01 12.36
C ARG A 70 -17.06 10.68 12.90
N MET A 71 -16.45 10.12 13.94
CA MET A 71 -15.19 10.62 14.51
C MET A 71 -14.04 10.52 13.50
N ILE A 72 -13.85 9.38 12.83
CA ILE A 72 -12.82 9.20 11.81
C ILE A 72 -12.99 10.20 10.66
N ARG A 73 -14.23 10.37 10.15
CA ARG A 73 -14.52 11.34 9.09
C ARG A 73 -14.23 12.78 9.50
N LEU A 74 -14.43 13.13 10.78
CA LEU A 74 -14.08 14.45 11.29
C LEU A 74 -12.56 14.65 11.28
N GLN A 75 -11.79 13.67 11.74
CA GLN A 75 -10.34 13.75 11.74
C GLN A 75 -9.77 13.81 10.32
N VAL A 76 -10.33 13.05 9.36
CA VAL A 76 -9.97 13.14 7.94
C VAL A 76 -10.17 14.57 7.41
N ARG A 77 -11.31 15.20 7.69
CA ARG A 77 -11.57 16.59 7.26
C ARG A 77 -10.60 17.59 7.92
N GLN A 78 -10.24 17.37 9.18
CA GLN A 78 -9.28 18.22 9.89
C GLN A 78 -7.85 18.06 9.36
N ALA A 79 -7.46 16.84 8.98
CA ALA A 79 -6.17 16.56 8.36
C ALA A 79 -6.09 17.19 6.96
N ASP A 80 -7.14 17.03 6.15
CA ASP A 80 -7.24 17.63 4.82
C ASP A 80 -7.13 19.17 4.88
N ALA A 81 -7.82 19.80 5.84
CA ALA A 81 -7.72 21.24 6.08
C ALA A 81 -6.31 21.72 6.51
N LYS A 82 -5.44 20.80 6.96
CA LYS A 82 -4.04 21.08 7.32
C LYS A 82 -3.04 20.67 6.22
N GLY A 83 -3.52 20.21 5.06
CA GLY A 83 -2.69 19.72 3.96
C GLY A 83 -2.18 18.28 4.14
N SER A 84 -2.67 17.56 5.15
CA SER A 84 -2.34 16.15 5.40
C SER A 84 -3.21 15.22 4.57
N ASN A 85 -2.70 14.04 4.23
CA ASN A 85 -3.44 13.05 3.44
C ASN A 85 -4.41 12.25 4.33
N TRP A 86 -5.64 12.02 3.88
CA TRP A 86 -6.61 11.20 4.62
C TRP A 86 -6.10 9.79 4.96
N ARG A 87 -5.17 9.26 4.15
CA ARG A 87 -4.56 7.94 4.37
C ARG A 87 -3.79 7.88 5.69
N GLU A 88 -3.15 8.97 6.09
CA GLU A 88 -2.38 9.07 7.33
C GLU A 88 -3.29 8.91 8.57
N VAL A 89 -4.52 9.43 8.50
CA VAL A 89 -5.54 9.24 9.56
C VAL A 89 -5.97 7.78 9.66
N ILE A 90 -6.05 7.08 8.53
CA ILE A 90 -6.43 5.65 8.53
C ILE A 90 -5.25 4.79 8.98
N ASP A 91 -4.03 5.12 8.57
CA ASP A 91 -2.84 4.39 8.97
C ASP A 91 -2.59 4.53 10.48
N SER A 92 -2.91 5.67 11.11
CA SER A 92 -2.79 5.84 12.56
C SER A 92 -3.79 5.05 13.41
N LEU A 93 -4.79 4.41 12.78
CA LEU A 93 -5.70 3.45 13.43
C LEU A 93 -5.07 2.06 13.60
N ARG A 94 -3.96 1.79 12.91
CA ARG A 94 -3.28 0.49 12.96
C ARG A 94 -2.41 0.41 14.23
N PRO A 95 -2.33 -0.76 14.91
CA PRO A 95 -1.48 -0.95 16.09
C PRO A 95 0.02 -0.76 15.80
#